data_AF-A0A091PZH8-F1
#
_entry.id   AF-A0A091PZH8-F1
#
_cell.length_a   1.000
_cell.length_b   1.000
_cell.length_c   1.000
_cell.angle_alpha   90.00
_cell.angle_beta   90.00
_cell.angle_gamma   90.00
#
_symmetry.space_group_name_H-M   'P 1'
#
loop_
_entity.id
_entity.type
_entity.pdbx_description
1 polymer ?
#
loop_
_entity_poly.entity_id
_entity_poly.type
_entity_poly.pdbx_seq_one_letter_code
_entity_poly.pdbx_strand_id
1 'polypeptide(L)'
;AGRKERSDALNSAIDKMTKKTRDLRRQLRKAVMDHVSDSFLETNVPLLVLIEAAKNGNEKEVKEYAQVFREHANKLIEVANLACSISNNEEGVKLVRMSASQLEALCPQVINAALALAAKPQSKLAQENMDLFKEHWEKQVRVLTDAVDDITSIDDFLAVSENHILEDVNKCVIALQEKDVDGLDRTAGAIRGRAARVIHVVTSEMDNYEPGVYTEKVLEATKLLSNTVMPRFTEQVEAAVEALSSDPAQPMDENEFIDASRLVYDGIRDIRKAVLMIRTPEELDDSDFETEDFDARSRTSIQTEDDQLIAGQSARAIMAQLPQEQKAKIAEQVASFQEEKSKLDAEVSKWDDSGNDIIVLAKQMCMIMMEMTDFTRGKGPLKNTSDVISAAKKIAEAGSRMDKLGRTIADHCPDSACKQDLLAYLQRIALYCHQLNICSKVKAEVQNLGGELVVSGV
;
A
#
# COMPACT_ATOMS: atom_id res chain seq x y z
N ALA A 1 21.62 29.33 -27.65
CA ALA A 1 22.81 28.61 -27.14
C ALA A 1 22.33 27.46 -26.26
N GLY A 2 22.10 26.28 -26.84
CA GLY A 2 21.69 25.08 -26.11
C GLY A 2 22.91 24.20 -25.85
N ARG A 3 23.18 23.87 -24.58
CA ARG A 3 24.23 22.91 -24.24
C ARG A 3 23.79 21.51 -24.71
N LYS A 4 24.72 20.76 -25.31
CA LYS A 4 24.51 19.41 -25.87
C LYS A 4 24.40 18.32 -24.78
N GLU A 5 24.66 18.64 -23.51
CA GLU A 5 24.61 17.72 -22.37
C GLU A 5 23.73 18.25 -21.23
N ARG A 6 23.02 17.33 -20.55
CA ARG A 6 22.28 17.61 -19.31
C ARG A 6 23.28 18.08 -18.24
N SER A 7 23.10 19.31 -17.75
CA SER A 7 23.88 19.81 -16.62
C SER A 7 23.60 18.99 -15.35
N ASP A 8 24.61 18.77 -14.50
CA ASP A 8 24.42 18.17 -13.16
C ASP A 8 23.35 18.90 -12.33
N ALA A 9 23.19 20.21 -12.53
CA ALA A 9 22.13 20.99 -11.92
C ALA A 9 20.73 20.57 -12.39
N LEU A 10 20.59 20.15 -13.65
CA LEU A 10 19.33 19.63 -14.19
C LEU A 10 19.05 18.21 -13.67
N ASN A 11 20.06 17.34 -13.57
CA ASN A 11 19.90 16.02 -12.96
C ASN A 11 19.50 16.13 -11.48
N SER A 12 20.15 17.00 -10.71
CA SER A 12 19.76 17.28 -9.32
C SER A 12 18.34 17.84 -9.20
N ALA A 13 17.90 18.70 -10.14
CA ALA A 13 16.54 19.20 -10.17
C ALA A 13 15.51 18.10 -10.48
N ILE A 14 15.84 17.17 -11.38
CA ILE A 14 15.01 16.01 -11.71
C ILE A 14 14.90 15.08 -10.50
N ASP A 15 16.01 14.72 -9.85
CA ASP A 15 16.00 13.88 -8.65
C ASP A 15 15.16 14.50 -7.54
N LYS A 16 15.30 15.82 -7.33
CA LYS A 16 14.50 16.56 -6.35
C LYS A 16 13.02 16.56 -6.72
N MET A 17 12.68 16.73 -7.99
CA MET A 17 11.30 16.71 -8.48
C MET A 17 10.67 15.33 -8.26
N THR A 18 11.35 14.26 -8.67
CA THR A 18 10.92 12.87 -8.48
C THR A 18 10.73 12.53 -7.00
N LYS A 19 11.67 12.96 -6.14
CA LYS A 19 11.52 12.77 -4.69
C LYS A 19 10.30 13.51 -4.15
N LYS A 20 10.05 14.74 -4.59
CA LYS A 20 8.91 15.55 -4.12
C LYS A 20 7.57 15.06 -4.60
N THR A 21 7.46 14.58 -5.84
CA THR A 21 6.22 13.95 -6.33
C THR A 21 5.92 12.65 -5.58
N ARG A 22 6.95 11.86 -5.26
CA ARG A 22 6.83 10.67 -4.41
C ARG A 22 6.36 11.02 -3.00
N ASP A 23 7.01 11.99 -2.35
CA ASP A 23 6.61 12.46 -1.03
C ASP A 23 5.15 12.92 -0.99
N LEU A 24 4.69 13.67 -2.02
CA LEU A 24 3.31 14.11 -2.13
C LEU A 24 2.35 12.93 -2.30
N ARG A 25 2.66 11.98 -3.19
CA ARG A 25 1.82 10.79 -3.40
C ARG A 25 1.67 9.98 -2.11
N ARG A 26 2.75 9.80 -1.35
CA ARG A 26 2.73 9.14 -0.05
C ARG A 26 1.84 9.88 0.96
N GLN A 27 1.89 11.20 1.01
CA GLN A 27 1.02 11.98 1.88
C GLN A 27 -0.46 11.87 1.49
N LEU A 28 -0.76 11.87 0.18
CA LEU A 28 -2.12 11.65 -0.31
C LEU A 28 -2.66 10.26 0.05
N ARG A 29 -1.83 9.21 -0.07
CA ARG A 29 -2.22 7.85 0.36
C ARG A 29 -2.57 7.82 1.85
N LYS A 30 -1.71 8.39 2.70
CA LYS A 30 -1.97 8.47 4.14
C LYS A 30 -3.27 9.22 4.44
N ALA A 31 -3.50 10.37 3.81
CA ALA A 31 -4.72 11.14 4.00
C ALA A 31 -5.98 10.34 3.61
N VAL A 32 -5.93 9.58 2.51
CA VAL A 32 -7.03 8.68 2.13
C VAL A 32 -7.19 7.56 3.17
N MET A 33 -6.10 6.97 3.63
CA MET A 33 -6.17 5.92 4.65
C MET A 33 -6.71 6.42 5.99
N ASP A 34 -6.43 7.67 6.36
CA ASP A 34 -7.04 8.30 7.53
C ASP A 34 -8.56 8.34 7.38
N HIS A 35 -9.04 8.77 6.21
CA HIS A 35 -10.47 8.78 5.90
C HIS A 35 -11.10 7.37 5.90
N VAL A 36 -10.42 6.38 5.35
CA VAL A 36 -10.88 4.96 5.35
C VAL A 36 -10.97 4.43 6.78
N SER A 37 -9.94 4.67 7.59
CA SER A 37 -9.85 4.17 8.96
C SER A 37 -10.95 4.74 9.85
N ASP A 38 -11.30 6.02 9.68
CA ASP A 38 -12.32 6.68 10.50
C ASP A 38 -13.74 6.50 9.98
N SER A 39 -13.95 6.55 8.66
CA SER A 39 -15.31 6.55 8.09
C SER A 39 -15.91 5.15 8.01
N PHE A 40 -15.08 4.10 7.93
CA PHE A 40 -15.53 2.71 7.85
C PHE A 40 -15.57 1.99 9.20
N LEU A 41 -15.50 2.75 10.30
CA LEU A 41 -15.49 2.21 11.66
C LEU A 41 -16.89 1.80 12.14
N GLU A 42 -17.86 2.72 12.07
CA GLU A 42 -19.23 2.55 12.57
C GLU A 42 -20.25 2.82 11.47
N THR A 43 -20.31 1.92 10.48
CA THR A 43 -21.10 2.14 9.26
C THR A 43 -22.62 2.00 9.45
N ASN A 44 -23.05 1.38 10.56
CA ASN A 44 -24.44 0.96 10.76
C ASN A 44 -25.16 1.74 11.86
N VAL A 45 -24.46 2.53 12.68
CA VAL A 45 -25.07 3.25 13.82
C VAL A 45 -26.18 4.21 13.36
N PRO A 46 -25.99 5.06 12.33
CA PRO A 46 -27.06 5.94 11.86
C PRO A 46 -28.29 5.18 11.36
N LEU A 47 -28.10 3.98 10.79
CA LEU A 47 -29.19 3.12 10.34
C LEU A 47 -29.98 2.55 11.53
N LEU A 48 -29.30 2.06 12.57
CA LEU A 48 -29.95 1.49 13.74
C LEU A 48 -30.79 2.55 14.48
N VAL A 49 -30.26 3.76 14.66
CA VAL A 49 -30.99 4.89 15.25
C VAL A 49 -32.21 5.28 14.42
N LEU A 50 -32.07 5.32 13.08
CA LEU A 50 -33.18 5.59 12.16
C LEU A 50 -34.28 4.53 12.26
N ILE A 51 -33.91 3.25 12.30
CA ILE A 51 -34.86 2.13 12.41
C ILE A 51 -35.57 2.16 13.77
N GLU A 52 -34.87 2.49 14.85
CA GLU A 52 -35.46 2.57 16.18
C GLU A 52 -36.51 3.68 16.26
N ALA A 53 -36.21 4.88 15.73
CA ALA A 53 -37.20 5.95 15.62
C ALA A 53 -38.43 5.54 14.77
N ALA A 54 -38.20 4.76 13.71
CA ALA A 54 -39.29 4.24 12.86
C ALA A 54 -40.16 3.20 13.58
N LYS A 55 -39.55 2.28 14.35
CA LYS A 55 -40.29 1.30 15.17
C LYS A 55 -41.17 1.96 16.22
N ASN A 56 -40.72 3.08 16.77
CA ASN A 56 -41.47 3.89 17.74
C ASN A 56 -42.58 4.75 17.09
N GLY A 57 -42.66 4.79 15.76
CA GLY A 57 -43.68 5.58 15.05
C GLY A 57 -43.40 7.09 15.05
N ASN A 58 -42.17 7.51 15.36
CA ASN A 58 -41.79 8.91 15.49
C ASN A 58 -41.44 9.52 14.13
N GLU A 59 -42.44 9.86 13.31
CA GLU A 59 -42.22 10.38 11.94
C GLU A 59 -41.30 11.61 11.86
N LYS A 60 -41.29 12.46 12.88
CA LYS A 60 -40.43 13.66 12.92
C LYS A 60 -38.96 13.27 13.13
N GLU A 61 -38.68 12.42 14.12
CA GLU A 61 -37.32 11.93 14.39
C GLU A 61 -36.76 11.13 13.21
N VAL A 62 -37.59 10.33 12.56
CA VAL A 62 -37.20 9.58 11.35
C VAL A 62 -36.73 10.53 10.25
N LYS A 63 -37.36 11.70 10.07
CA LYS A 63 -36.90 12.69 9.08
C LYS A 63 -35.58 13.33 9.47
N GLU A 64 -35.34 13.57 10.75
CA GLU A 64 -34.08 14.13 11.26
C GLU A 64 -32.94 13.10 11.11
N TYR A 65 -33.13 11.87 11.59
CA TYR A 65 -32.15 10.80 11.45
C TYR A 65 -31.94 10.34 10.01
N ALA A 66 -32.94 10.47 9.13
CA ALA A 66 -32.76 10.18 7.70
C ALA A 66 -31.75 11.12 7.04
N GLN A 67 -31.63 12.38 7.49
CA GLN A 67 -30.59 13.29 6.99
C GLN A 67 -29.22 12.85 7.50
N VAL A 68 -29.09 12.53 8.78
CA VAL A 68 -27.83 12.03 9.37
C VAL A 68 -27.36 10.76 8.66
N PHE A 69 -28.28 9.81 8.42
CA PHE A 69 -27.99 8.58 7.68
C PHE A 69 -27.54 8.86 6.24
N ARG A 70 -28.20 9.80 5.54
CA ARG A 70 -27.82 10.19 4.18
C ARG A 70 -26.46 10.89 4.13
N GLU A 71 -26.19 11.80 5.06
CA GLU A 71 -24.89 12.47 5.17
C GLU A 71 -23.78 11.46 5.44
N HIS A 72 -24.01 10.49 6.31
CA HIS A 72 -23.08 9.39 6.55
C HIS A 72 -22.86 8.54 5.29
N ALA A 73 -23.93 8.16 4.58
CA ALA A 73 -23.84 7.45 3.30
C ALA A 73 -23.01 8.21 2.25
N ASN A 74 -23.24 9.52 2.14
CA ASN A 74 -22.47 10.38 1.24
C ASN A 74 -20.99 10.43 1.63
N LYS A 75 -20.69 10.46 2.94
CA LYS A 75 -19.31 10.39 3.43
C LYS A 75 -18.63 9.07 3.05
N LEU A 76 -19.32 7.92 3.18
CA LEU A 76 -18.80 6.62 2.74
C LEU A 76 -18.45 6.64 1.23
N ILE A 77 -19.35 7.20 0.42
CA ILE A 77 -19.17 7.32 -1.04
C ILE A 77 -18.02 8.28 -1.37
N GLU A 78 -17.90 9.40 -0.66
CA GLU A 78 -16.82 10.37 -0.83
C GLU A 78 -15.46 9.72 -0.57
N VAL A 79 -15.31 9.01 0.55
CA VAL A 79 -14.07 8.31 0.91
C VAL A 79 -13.71 7.24 -0.12
N ALA A 80 -14.70 6.47 -0.60
CA ALA A 80 -14.49 5.50 -1.67
C ALA A 80 -14.00 6.15 -2.98
N ASN A 81 -14.52 7.32 -3.33
CA ASN A 81 -14.09 8.08 -4.50
C ASN A 81 -12.69 8.70 -4.33
N LEU A 82 -12.33 9.13 -3.11
CA LEU A 82 -10.98 9.58 -2.78
C LEU A 82 -9.97 8.43 -2.96
N ALA A 83 -10.28 7.23 -2.48
CA ALA A 83 -9.46 6.04 -2.72
C ALA A 83 -9.30 5.73 -4.21
N CYS A 84 -10.38 5.85 -5.00
CA CYS A 84 -10.31 5.71 -6.45
C CYS A 84 -9.37 6.71 -7.13
N SER A 85 -9.18 7.91 -6.58
CA SER A 85 -8.41 8.99 -7.22
C SER A 85 -6.89 8.78 -7.17
N ILE A 86 -6.42 7.96 -6.22
CA ILE A 86 -5.00 7.70 -5.98
C ILE A 86 -4.57 6.27 -6.34
N SER A 87 -5.54 5.37 -6.56
CA SER A 87 -5.27 4.00 -6.98
C SER A 87 -4.92 3.91 -8.47
N ASN A 88 -4.02 2.99 -8.79
CA ASN A 88 -3.68 2.64 -10.17
C ASN A 88 -4.39 1.35 -10.63
N ASN A 89 -5.14 0.67 -9.75
CA ASN A 89 -5.85 -0.57 -10.07
C ASN A 89 -7.15 -0.24 -10.82
N GLU A 90 -7.12 -0.23 -12.16
CA GLU A 90 -8.26 0.18 -12.99
C GLU A 90 -9.52 -0.69 -12.76
N GLU A 91 -9.36 -2.01 -12.64
CA GLU A 91 -10.49 -2.92 -12.42
C GLU A 91 -11.06 -2.78 -11.00
N GLY A 92 -10.20 -2.67 -9.99
CA GLY A 92 -10.64 -2.39 -8.62
C GLY A 92 -11.38 -1.05 -8.49
N VAL A 93 -10.86 0.02 -9.12
CA VAL A 93 -11.53 1.33 -9.16
C VAL A 93 -12.92 1.24 -9.79
N LYS A 94 -13.08 0.43 -10.84
CA LYS A 94 -14.38 0.20 -11.47
C LYS A 94 -15.36 -0.52 -10.52
N LEU A 95 -14.90 -1.52 -9.77
CA LEU A 95 -15.71 -2.21 -8.75
C LEU A 95 -16.15 -1.26 -7.64
N VAL A 96 -15.24 -0.44 -7.11
CA VAL A 96 -15.54 0.57 -6.08
C VAL A 96 -16.59 1.56 -6.59
N ARG A 97 -16.41 2.13 -7.79
CA ARG A 97 -17.38 3.08 -8.37
C ARG A 97 -18.75 2.44 -8.60
N MET A 98 -18.78 1.19 -9.05
CA MET A 98 -20.03 0.46 -9.21
C MET A 98 -20.72 0.26 -7.87
N SER A 99 -20.00 -0.22 -6.85
CA SER A 99 -20.55 -0.42 -5.50
C SER A 99 -21.04 0.89 -4.87
N ALA A 100 -20.30 2.00 -5.03
CA ALA A 100 -20.69 3.32 -4.56
C ALA A 100 -21.99 3.80 -5.22
N SER A 101 -22.16 3.60 -6.54
CA SER A 101 -23.40 3.96 -7.24
C SER A 101 -24.61 3.13 -6.79
N GLN A 102 -24.39 1.86 -6.44
CA GLN A 102 -25.44 0.99 -5.90
C GLN A 102 -25.85 1.46 -4.49
N LEU A 103 -24.87 1.83 -3.66
CA LEU A 103 -25.13 2.35 -2.32
C LEU A 103 -25.89 3.69 -2.37
N GLU A 104 -25.51 4.58 -3.29
CA GLU A 104 -26.21 5.85 -3.55
C GLU A 104 -27.68 5.61 -3.94
N ALA A 105 -27.95 4.66 -4.85
CA ALA A 105 -29.29 4.30 -5.27
C ALA A 105 -30.12 3.58 -4.18
N LEU A 106 -29.45 2.88 -3.26
CA LEU A 106 -30.09 2.14 -2.17
C LEU A 106 -30.49 3.06 -1.00
N CYS A 107 -29.68 4.07 -0.68
CA CYS A 107 -29.90 5.01 0.43
C CYS A 107 -31.33 5.58 0.51
N PRO A 108 -31.92 6.16 -0.55
CA PRO A 108 -33.29 6.69 -0.50
C PRO A 108 -34.35 5.60 -0.29
N GLN A 109 -34.10 4.35 -0.73
CA GLN A 109 -35.04 3.24 -0.55
C GLN A 109 -35.11 2.80 0.92
N VAL A 110 -33.96 2.76 1.61
CA VAL A 110 -33.87 2.51 3.05
C VAL A 110 -34.62 3.58 3.85
N ILE A 111 -34.42 4.86 3.49
CA ILE A 111 -35.14 5.98 4.13
C ILE A 111 -36.65 5.86 3.92
N ASN A 112 -37.09 5.49 2.71
CA ASN A 112 -38.51 5.30 2.41
C ASN A 112 -39.12 4.12 3.19
N ALA A 113 -38.37 3.03 3.37
CA ALA A 113 -38.80 1.91 4.20
C ALA A 113 -38.97 2.35 5.67
N ALA A 114 -38.05 3.15 6.20
CA ALA A 114 -38.13 3.70 7.55
C ALA A 114 -39.34 4.63 7.71
N LEU A 115 -39.59 5.52 6.74
CA LEU A 115 -40.78 6.39 6.74
C LEU A 115 -42.09 5.60 6.67
N ALA A 116 -42.14 4.54 5.85
CA ALA A 116 -43.31 3.67 5.76
C ALA A 116 -43.58 2.92 7.07
N LEU A 117 -42.51 2.45 7.74
CA LEU A 117 -42.60 1.84 9.06
C LEU A 117 -43.04 2.85 10.12
N ALA A 118 -42.50 4.07 10.11
CA ALA A 118 -42.89 5.13 11.04
C ALA A 118 -44.39 5.50 10.95
N ALA A 119 -44.94 5.53 9.74
CA ALA A 119 -46.37 5.78 9.53
C ALA A 119 -47.26 4.62 10.00
N LYS A 120 -46.74 3.38 10.01
CA LYS A 120 -47.48 2.16 10.36
C LYS A 120 -46.60 1.18 11.15
N PRO A 121 -46.20 1.51 12.39
CA PRO A 121 -45.20 0.73 13.13
C PRO A 121 -45.66 -0.68 13.48
N GLN A 122 -46.98 -0.90 13.57
CA GLN A 122 -47.59 -2.21 13.85
C GLN A 122 -47.81 -3.08 12.59
N SER A 123 -47.52 -2.55 11.40
CA SER A 123 -47.70 -3.30 10.16
C SER A 123 -46.58 -4.31 9.99
N LYS A 124 -46.91 -5.61 10.03
CA LYS A 124 -45.94 -6.69 9.77
C LYS A 124 -45.21 -6.51 8.44
N LEU A 125 -45.92 -6.13 7.38
CA LEU A 125 -45.32 -5.91 6.07
C LEU A 125 -44.32 -4.73 6.08
N ALA A 126 -44.57 -3.68 6.85
CA ALA A 126 -43.63 -2.57 6.98
C ALA A 126 -42.39 -2.97 7.80
N GLN A 127 -42.56 -3.81 8.84
CA GLN A 127 -41.46 -4.37 9.63
C GLN A 127 -40.58 -5.27 8.76
N GLU A 128 -41.17 -6.25 8.06
CA GLU A 128 -40.47 -7.16 7.16
C GLU A 128 -39.75 -6.41 6.03
N ASN A 129 -40.38 -5.37 5.46
CA ASN A 129 -39.75 -4.54 4.44
C ASN A 129 -38.56 -3.75 4.99
N MET A 130 -38.64 -3.23 6.21
CA MET A 130 -37.52 -2.53 6.85
C MET A 130 -36.36 -3.48 7.15
N ASP A 131 -36.64 -4.69 7.64
CA ASP A 131 -35.62 -5.71 7.91
C ASP A 131 -34.90 -6.13 6.62
N LEU A 132 -35.64 -6.31 5.51
CA LEU A 132 -35.06 -6.59 4.20
C LEU A 132 -34.10 -5.48 3.74
N PHE A 133 -34.50 -4.21 3.87
CA PHE A 133 -33.65 -3.09 3.49
C PHE A 133 -32.47 -2.88 4.45
N LYS A 134 -32.61 -3.22 5.73
CA LYS A 134 -31.51 -3.23 6.70
C LYS A 134 -30.43 -4.21 6.27
N GLU A 135 -30.81 -5.48 6.03
CA GLU A 135 -29.86 -6.51 5.58
C GLU A 135 -29.22 -6.14 4.24
N HIS A 136 -30.01 -5.58 3.31
CA HIS A 136 -29.49 -5.16 2.01
C HIS A 136 -28.46 -4.02 2.14
N TRP A 137 -28.73 -3.04 3.01
CA TRP A 137 -27.79 -1.95 3.30
C TRP A 137 -26.49 -2.47 3.91
N GLU A 138 -26.57 -3.27 4.97
CA GLU A 138 -25.40 -3.84 5.66
C GLU A 138 -24.52 -4.64 4.69
N LYS A 139 -25.16 -5.43 3.81
CA LYS A 139 -24.46 -6.16 2.76
C LYS A 139 -23.80 -5.24 1.73
N GLN A 140 -24.50 -4.21 1.25
CA GLN A 140 -23.96 -3.32 0.23
C GLN A 140 -22.80 -2.47 0.77
N VAL A 141 -22.89 -2.02 2.02
CA VAL A 141 -21.79 -1.33 2.71
C VAL A 141 -20.57 -2.25 2.80
N ARG A 142 -20.75 -3.51 3.22
CA ARG A 142 -19.64 -4.49 3.25
C ARG A 142 -18.99 -4.66 1.88
N VAL A 143 -19.79 -4.81 0.82
CA VAL A 143 -19.26 -4.90 -0.55
C VAL A 143 -18.46 -3.65 -0.94
N LEU A 144 -18.89 -2.46 -0.54
CA LEU A 144 -18.13 -1.23 -0.78
C LEU A 144 -16.82 -1.21 0.01
N THR A 145 -16.85 -1.54 1.30
CA THR A 145 -15.64 -1.51 2.15
C THR A 145 -14.60 -2.52 1.70
N ASP A 146 -15.02 -3.74 1.36
CA ASP A 146 -14.12 -4.79 0.86
C ASP A 146 -13.52 -4.36 -0.49
N ALA A 147 -14.31 -3.79 -1.41
CA ALA A 147 -13.80 -3.30 -2.70
C ALA A 147 -12.83 -2.11 -2.53
N VAL A 148 -13.03 -1.25 -1.52
CA VAL A 148 -12.09 -0.18 -1.21
C VAL A 148 -10.80 -0.74 -0.62
N ASP A 149 -10.87 -1.78 0.22
CA ASP A 149 -9.69 -2.45 0.74
C ASP A 149 -8.82 -3.01 -0.39
N ASP A 150 -9.42 -3.65 -1.40
CA ASP A 150 -8.75 -4.22 -2.57
C ASP A 150 -7.94 -3.20 -3.40
N ILE A 151 -8.26 -1.91 -3.31
CA ILE A 151 -7.53 -0.85 -4.03
C ILE A 151 -6.61 -0.02 -3.15
N THR A 152 -6.51 -0.37 -1.86
CA THR A 152 -5.66 0.28 -0.87
C THR A 152 -4.59 -0.66 -0.34
N SER A 153 -3.43 -0.12 0.03
CA SER A 153 -2.36 -0.95 0.58
C SER A 153 -2.67 -1.35 2.02
N ILE A 154 -2.59 -2.65 2.32
CA ILE A 154 -2.67 -3.16 3.69
C ILE A 154 -1.59 -2.53 4.59
N ASP A 155 -0.42 -2.17 4.06
CA ASP A 155 0.66 -1.56 4.86
C ASP A 155 0.30 -0.15 5.31
N ASP A 156 -0.24 0.66 4.40
CA ASP A 156 -0.69 2.01 4.70
C ASP A 156 -1.89 1.96 5.68
N PHE A 157 -2.81 0.99 5.49
CA PHE A 157 -3.93 0.74 6.40
C PHE A 157 -3.48 0.37 7.82
N LEU A 158 -2.56 -0.59 7.96
CA LEU A 158 -2.05 -1.03 9.27
C LEU A 158 -1.25 0.07 9.96
N ALA A 159 -0.45 0.84 9.21
CA ALA A 159 0.32 1.95 9.76
C ALA A 159 -0.58 3.06 10.31
N VAL A 160 -1.63 3.44 9.57
CA VAL A 160 -2.61 4.44 10.02
C VAL A 160 -3.44 3.91 11.19
N SER A 161 -3.89 2.65 11.11
CA SER A 161 -4.67 2.03 12.19
C SER A 161 -3.87 1.92 13.48
N GLU A 162 -2.58 1.58 13.44
CA GLU A 162 -1.69 1.59 14.61
C GLU A 162 -1.63 2.99 15.26
N ASN A 163 -1.49 4.05 14.46
CA ASN A 163 -1.43 5.42 14.98
C ASN A 163 -2.75 5.85 15.63
N HIS A 164 -3.89 5.56 14.98
CA HIS A 164 -5.19 5.89 15.56
C HIS A 164 -5.49 5.10 16.82
N ILE A 165 -5.11 3.82 16.90
CA ILE A 165 -5.24 3.04 18.13
C ILE A 165 -4.42 3.66 19.25
N LEU A 166 -3.18 4.09 18.98
CA LEU A 166 -2.35 4.77 19.97
C LEU A 166 -3.02 6.05 20.47
N GLU A 167 -3.58 6.85 19.57
CA GLU A 167 -4.31 8.06 19.90
C GLU A 167 -5.58 7.78 20.72
N ASP A 168 -6.38 6.81 20.28
CA ASP A 168 -7.64 6.44 20.92
C ASP A 168 -7.41 5.81 22.29
N VAL A 169 -6.39 4.95 22.46
CA VAL A 169 -5.96 4.42 23.76
C VAL A 169 -5.53 5.53 24.70
N ASN A 170 -4.77 6.51 24.21
CA ASN A 170 -4.38 7.66 25.04
C ASN A 170 -5.59 8.50 25.47
N LYS A 171 -6.54 8.76 24.57
CA LYS A 171 -7.81 9.45 24.89
C LYS A 171 -8.65 8.65 25.89
N CYS A 172 -8.69 7.32 25.75
CA CYS A 172 -9.42 6.42 26.63
C CYS A 172 -8.87 6.46 28.07
N VAL A 173 -7.54 6.45 28.22
CA VAL A 173 -6.87 6.60 29.52
C VAL A 173 -7.09 8.00 30.12
N ILE A 174 -7.07 9.06 29.30
CA ILE A 174 -7.38 10.42 29.77
C ILE A 174 -8.84 10.50 30.25
N ALA A 175 -9.79 9.97 29.49
CA ALA A 175 -11.21 9.96 29.87
C ALA A 175 -11.42 9.25 31.22
N LEU A 176 -10.69 8.16 31.45
CA LEU A 176 -10.70 7.48 32.73
C LEU A 176 -10.21 8.39 33.88
N GLN A 177 -9.06 9.04 33.71
CA GLN A 177 -8.47 9.94 34.73
C GLN A 177 -9.37 11.14 35.03
N GLU A 178 -10.07 11.65 34.01
CA GLU A 178 -11.02 12.76 34.11
C GLU A 178 -12.40 12.31 34.64
N LYS A 179 -12.61 11.00 34.81
CA LYS A 179 -13.91 10.39 35.19
C LYS A 179 -15.03 10.69 34.19
N ASP A 180 -14.68 10.87 32.92
CA ASP A 180 -15.61 11.08 31.82
C ASP A 180 -16.12 9.73 31.29
N VAL A 181 -17.25 9.27 31.82
CA VAL A 181 -17.87 7.99 31.42
C VAL A 181 -18.29 7.98 29.95
N ASP A 182 -18.82 9.10 29.45
CA ASP A 182 -19.24 9.22 28.05
C ASP A 182 -18.03 9.22 27.10
N GLY A 183 -16.94 9.87 27.51
CA GLY A 183 -15.66 9.83 26.81
C GLY A 183 -15.05 8.44 26.79
N LEU A 184 -15.13 7.71 27.90
CA LEU A 184 -14.60 6.36 28.05
C LEU A 184 -15.34 5.37 27.14
N ASP A 185 -16.68 5.36 27.16
CA ASP A 185 -17.47 4.45 26.32
C ASP A 185 -17.28 4.74 24.82
N ARG A 186 -17.28 6.03 24.44
CA ARG A 186 -17.06 6.45 23.05
C ARG A 186 -15.68 6.06 22.52
N THR A 187 -14.62 6.32 23.29
CA THR A 187 -13.25 5.99 22.87
C THR A 187 -13.02 4.48 22.86
N ALA A 188 -13.56 3.74 23.83
CA ALA A 188 -13.53 2.28 23.84
C ALA A 188 -14.32 1.66 22.67
N GLY A 189 -15.46 2.25 22.29
CA GLY A 189 -16.20 1.89 21.08
C GLY A 189 -15.34 2.00 19.82
N ALA A 190 -14.65 3.14 19.65
CA ALA A 190 -13.75 3.36 18.52
C ALA A 190 -12.58 2.35 18.48
N ILE A 191 -11.96 2.07 19.64
CA ILE A 191 -10.88 1.07 19.76
C ILE A 191 -11.39 -0.31 19.35
N ARG A 192 -12.56 -0.74 19.86
CA ARG A 192 -13.17 -2.03 19.52
C ARG A 192 -13.47 -2.14 18.04
N GLY A 193 -14.08 -1.11 17.45
CA GLY A 193 -14.37 -1.06 16.02
C GLY A 193 -13.10 -1.19 15.19
N ARG A 194 -12.03 -0.46 15.56
CA ARG A 194 -10.81 -0.38 14.75
C ARG A 194 -9.99 -1.65 14.87
N ALA A 195 -9.92 -2.25 16.06
CA ALA A 195 -9.33 -3.56 16.26
C ALA A 195 -10.07 -4.66 15.46
N ALA A 196 -11.40 -4.67 15.50
CA ALA A 196 -12.21 -5.61 14.71
C ALA A 196 -12.00 -5.41 13.20
N ARG A 197 -11.92 -4.16 12.74
CA ARG A 197 -11.62 -3.82 11.34
C ARG A 197 -10.24 -4.31 10.91
N VAL A 198 -9.21 -4.10 11.76
CA VAL A 198 -7.85 -4.60 11.51
C VAL A 198 -7.84 -6.11 11.37
N ILE A 199 -8.51 -6.82 12.28
CA ILE A 199 -8.62 -8.28 12.21
C ILE A 199 -9.27 -8.69 10.87
N HIS A 200 -10.41 -8.08 10.50
CA HIS A 200 -11.12 -8.39 9.25
C HIS A 200 -10.24 -8.19 7.99
N VAL A 201 -9.60 -7.03 7.85
CA VAL A 201 -8.72 -6.73 6.69
C VAL A 201 -7.61 -7.76 6.61
N VAL A 202 -6.91 -7.99 7.73
CA VAL A 202 -5.74 -8.87 7.75
C VAL A 202 -6.14 -10.31 7.48
N THR A 203 -7.23 -10.80 8.06
CA THR A 203 -7.70 -12.17 7.79
C THR A 203 -8.12 -12.34 6.34
N SER A 204 -8.83 -11.37 5.76
CA SER A 204 -9.24 -11.42 4.36
C SER A 204 -8.04 -11.35 3.41
N GLU A 205 -7.03 -10.54 3.74
CA GLU A 205 -5.80 -10.46 2.96
C GLU A 205 -5.00 -11.77 3.02
N MET A 206 -4.98 -12.46 4.17
CA MET A 206 -4.28 -13.74 4.28
C MET A 206 -4.90 -14.85 3.41
N ASP A 207 -6.18 -14.74 3.04
CA ASP A 207 -6.83 -15.69 2.13
C ASP A 207 -6.25 -15.63 0.70
N ASN A 208 -5.53 -14.56 0.35
CA ASN A 208 -4.84 -14.40 -0.93
C ASN A 208 -3.50 -15.16 -1.00
N TYR A 209 -3.01 -15.73 0.11
CA TYR A 209 -1.72 -16.40 0.21
C TYR A 209 -1.90 -17.91 0.43
N GLU A 210 -0.93 -18.70 -0.02
CA GLU A 210 -0.91 -20.14 0.27
C GLU A 210 -0.68 -20.39 1.77
N PRO A 211 -1.42 -21.31 2.42
CA PRO A 211 -1.21 -21.65 3.82
C PRO A 211 0.24 -22.08 4.13
N GLY A 212 0.84 -21.50 5.17
CA GLY A 212 2.18 -21.82 5.61
C GLY A 212 2.65 -20.95 6.78
N VAL A 213 3.94 -21.02 7.10
CA VAL A 213 4.53 -20.37 8.30
C VAL A 213 4.22 -18.86 8.38
N TYR A 214 4.16 -18.18 7.23
CA TYR A 214 3.79 -16.77 7.17
C TYR A 214 2.33 -16.53 7.59
N THR A 215 1.38 -17.16 6.89
CA THR A 215 -0.06 -16.97 7.14
C THR A 215 -0.45 -17.47 8.53
N GLU A 216 0.13 -18.59 8.99
CA GLU A 216 -0.04 -19.09 10.36
C GLU A 216 0.38 -18.03 11.40
N LYS A 217 1.57 -17.43 11.24
CA LYS A 217 2.06 -16.43 12.19
C LYS A 217 1.21 -15.17 12.24
N VAL A 218 0.73 -14.70 11.08
CA VAL A 218 -0.18 -13.54 11.01
C VAL A 218 -1.51 -13.87 11.66
N LEU A 219 -2.09 -15.03 11.35
CA LEU A 219 -3.39 -15.47 11.89
C LEU A 219 -3.33 -15.79 13.39
N GLU A 220 -2.19 -16.24 13.91
CA GLU A 220 -1.97 -16.38 15.35
C GLU A 220 -2.00 -15.03 16.07
N ALA A 221 -1.36 -14.00 15.49
CA ALA A 221 -1.37 -12.65 16.05
C ALA A 221 -2.77 -12.03 16.04
N THR A 222 -3.54 -12.20 14.94
CA THR A 222 -4.93 -11.71 14.87
C THR A 222 -5.83 -12.44 15.88
N LYS A 223 -5.63 -13.75 16.05
CA LYS A 223 -6.39 -14.57 17.01
C LYS A 223 -6.07 -14.21 18.46
N LEU A 224 -4.82 -13.88 18.77
CA LEU A 224 -4.43 -13.40 20.11
C LEU A 224 -5.10 -12.05 20.42
N LEU A 225 -5.11 -11.13 19.45
CA LEU A 225 -5.81 -9.86 19.59
C LEU A 225 -7.31 -10.08 19.81
N SER A 226 -7.96 -10.88 18.97
CA SER A 226 -9.41 -11.08 19.00
C SER A 226 -9.91 -11.85 20.22
N ASN A 227 -9.19 -12.88 20.65
CA ASN A 227 -9.70 -13.85 21.65
C ASN A 227 -9.12 -13.65 23.05
N THR A 228 -8.10 -12.81 23.20
CA THR A 228 -7.43 -12.61 24.50
C THR A 228 -7.32 -11.13 24.85
N VAL A 229 -6.73 -10.31 23.98
CA VAL A 229 -6.49 -8.91 24.27
C VAL A 229 -7.78 -8.10 24.29
N MET A 230 -8.60 -8.18 23.23
CA MET A 230 -9.84 -7.41 23.12
C MET A 230 -10.89 -7.76 24.19
N PRO A 231 -11.11 -9.04 24.54
CA PRO A 231 -11.99 -9.39 25.66
C PRO A 231 -11.53 -8.79 26.99
N ARG A 232 -10.22 -8.87 27.31
CA ARG A 232 -9.67 -8.28 28.54
C ARG A 232 -9.81 -6.77 28.57
N PHE A 233 -9.54 -6.08 27.45
CA PHE A 233 -9.77 -4.64 27.33
C PHE A 233 -11.25 -4.28 27.54
N THR A 234 -12.17 -5.04 26.94
CA THR A 234 -13.62 -4.81 27.06
C THR A 234 -14.08 -4.98 28.51
N GLU A 235 -13.63 -6.04 29.20
CA GLU A 235 -13.92 -6.28 30.62
C GLU A 235 -13.43 -5.11 31.50
N GLN A 236 -12.23 -4.59 31.23
CA GLN A 236 -11.68 -3.46 31.99
C GLN A 236 -12.45 -2.16 31.73
N VAL A 237 -12.93 -1.92 30.51
CA VAL A 237 -13.81 -0.79 30.19
C VAL A 237 -15.14 -0.91 30.90
N GLU A 238 -15.78 -2.07 30.88
CA GLU A 238 -17.04 -2.32 31.56
C GLU A 238 -16.90 -2.09 33.08
N ALA A 239 -15.87 -2.66 33.69
CA ALA A 239 -15.58 -2.46 35.12
C ALA A 239 -15.33 -0.99 35.48
N ALA A 240 -14.60 -0.26 34.63
CA ALA A 240 -14.33 1.17 34.82
C ALA A 240 -15.61 2.02 34.72
N VAL A 241 -16.45 1.76 33.71
CA VAL A 241 -17.74 2.44 33.54
C VAL A 241 -18.67 2.16 34.73
N GLU A 242 -18.77 0.91 35.19
CA GLU A 242 -19.59 0.54 36.35
C GLU A 242 -19.09 1.21 37.65
N ALA A 243 -17.77 1.23 37.87
CA ALA A 243 -17.17 1.83 39.05
C ALA A 243 -17.38 3.35 39.10
N LEU A 244 -17.26 4.04 37.95
CA LEU A 244 -17.47 5.48 37.82
C LEU A 244 -18.95 5.88 37.86
N SER A 245 -19.84 5.02 37.35
CA SER A 245 -21.30 5.28 37.33
C SER A 245 -21.97 5.05 38.70
N SER A 246 -21.27 4.39 39.63
CA SER A 246 -21.74 4.17 40.99
C SER A 246 -21.66 5.45 41.84
N ASP A 247 -22.62 5.64 42.76
CA ASP A 247 -22.59 6.75 43.74
C ASP A 247 -22.53 6.21 45.19
N PRO A 248 -21.41 6.40 45.93
CA PRO A 248 -20.17 7.04 45.50
C PRO A 248 -19.36 6.14 44.55
N ALA A 249 -18.53 6.78 43.71
CA ALA A 249 -17.66 6.07 42.76
C ALA A 249 -16.79 5.04 43.48
N GLN A 250 -16.77 3.82 42.94
CA GLN A 250 -16.02 2.71 43.51
C GLN A 250 -14.53 2.82 43.14
N PRO A 251 -13.62 2.31 43.98
CA PRO A 251 -12.22 2.22 43.63
C PRO A 251 -12.01 1.23 42.49
N MET A 252 -11.09 1.57 41.60
CA MET A 252 -10.74 0.81 40.39
C MET A 252 -9.22 0.66 40.32
N ASP A 253 -8.74 -0.44 39.75
CA ASP A 253 -7.32 -0.59 39.43
C ASP A 253 -7.00 0.08 38.08
N GLU A 254 -6.59 1.35 38.13
CA GLU A 254 -6.17 2.10 36.94
C GLU A 254 -4.95 1.46 36.24
N ASN A 255 -4.08 0.74 36.96
CA ASN A 255 -2.91 0.12 36.34
C ASN A 255 -3.31 -1.06 35.47
N GLU A 256 -4.28 -1.86 35.91
CA GLU A 256 -4.79 -2.97 35.12
C GLU A 256 -5.50 -2.49 33.85
N PHE A 257 -6.25 -1.40 33.95
CA PHE A 257 -6.86 -0.75 32.79
C PHE A 257 -5.82 -0.22 31.79
N ILE A 258 -4.78 0.46 32.28
CA ILE A 258 -3.70 0.99 31.43
C ILE A 258 -2.93 -0.16 30.77
N ASP A 259 -2.66 -1.26 31.48
CA ASP A 259 -2.04 -2.46 30.92
C ASP A 259 -2.90 -3.07 29.81
N ALA A 260 -4.20 -3.28 30.08
CA ALA A 260 -5.12 -3.83 29.08
C ALA A 260 -5.23 -2.93 27.83
N SER A 261 -5.28 -1.61 28.01
CA SER A 261 -5.34 -0.65 26.91
C SER A 261 -4.04 -0.65 26.09
N ARG A 262 -2.88 -0.73 26.74
CA ARG A 262 -1.58 -0.85 26.08
C ARG A 262 -1.48 -2.15 25.26
N LEU A 263 -2.00 -3.26 25.78
CA LEU A 263 -1.99 -4.54 25.06
C LEU A 263 -2.75 -4.48 23.74
N VAL A 264 -3.78 -3.63 23.60
CA VAL A 264 -4.46 -3.41 22.31
C VAL A 264 -3.52 -2.81 21.28
N TYR A 265 -2.78 -1.76 21.66
CA TYR A 265 -1.77 -1.15 20.79
C TYR A 265 -0.66 -2.15 20.44
N ASP A 266 -0.11 -2.85 21.44
CA ASP A 266 0.97 -3.83 21.23
C ASP A 266 0.49 -4.99 20.33
N GLY A 267 -0.75 -5.47 20.49
CA GLY A 267 -1.34 -6.52 19.66
C GLY A 267 -1.50 -6.10 18.19
N ILE A 268 -1.99 -4.88 17.93
CA ILE A 268 -2.11 -4.35 16.56
C ILE A 268 -0.73 -4.13 15.94
N ARG A 269 0.23 -3.63 16.72
CA ARG A 269 1.62 -3.48 16.29
C ARG A 269 2.27 -4.82 15.96
N ASP A 270 1.97 -5.88 16.71
CA ASP A 270 2.51 -7.21 16.44
C ASP A 270 1.89 -7.86 15.20
N ILE A 271 0.58 -7.65 14.94
CA ILE A 271 -0.05 -8.02 13.67
C ILE A 271 0.66 -7.30 12.51
N ARG A 272 0.88 -5.99 12.63
CA ARG A 272 1.60 -5.23 11.61
C ARG A 272 3.01 -5.80 11.39
N LYS A 273 3.79 -6.03 12.45
CA LYS A 273 5.12 -6.65 12.31
C LYS A 273 5.03 -8.00 11.61
N ALA A 274 4.05 -8.84 11.96
CA ALA A 274 3.85 -10.17 11.37
C ALA A 274 3.59 -10.10 9.86
N VAL A 275 2.68 -9.21 9.42
CA VAL A 275 2.39 -8.96 8.00
C VAL A 275 3.65 -8.47 7.27
N LEU A 276 4.44 -7.63 7.92
CA LEU A 276 5.67 -7.09 7.34
C LEU A 276 6.86 -8.08 7.37
N MET A 277 6.76 -9.27 7.98
CA MET A 277 7.90 -10.20 8.09
C MET A 277 8.31 -10.85 6.77
N ILE A 278 7.39 -10.97 5.82
CA ILE A 278 7.72 -11.40 4.45
C ILE A 278 8.18 -10.24 3.57
N ARG A 279 7.99 -8.99 4.04
CA ARG A 279 8.24 -7.80 3.26
C ARG A 279 9.68 -7.31 3.43
N THR A 280 10.32 -6.97 2.32
CA THR A 280 11.66 -6.37 2.37
C THR A 280 11.58 -4.93 2.91
N PRO A 281 12.63 -4.38 3.54
CA PRO A 281 12.66 -2.95 3.89
C PRO A 281 12.46 -2.01 2.70
N GLU A 282 12.70 -2.51 1.49
CA GLU A 282 12.41 -1.84 0.23
C GLU A 282 10.90 -1.77 -0.01
N GLU A 283 10.12 -2.83 0.20
CA GLU A 283 8.63 -2.82 0.16
C GLU A 283 7.98 -1.98 1.29
N LEU A 284 8.72 -1.73 2.37
CA LEU A 284 8.28 -0.87 3.48
C LEU A 284 8.51 0.63 3.22
N ASP A 285 9.48 0.99 2.37
CA ASP A 285 9.66 2.35 1.84
C ASP A 285 8.96 2.51 0.46
N ASP A 286 8.69 1.39 -0.21
CA ASP A 286 8.01 1.22 -1.49
C ASP A 286 6.66 0.48 -1.35
N SER A 287 5.69 1.05 -0.61
CA SER A 287 4.26 0.89 -0.96
C SER A 287 3.94 1.57 -2.31
N ASP A 288 4.87 1.50 -3.28
CA ASP A 288 5.01 2.38 -4.44
C ASP A 288 5.12 1.64 -5.78
N PHE A 289 5.03 0.31 -5.83
CA PHE A 289 4.85 -0.39 -7.10
C PHE A 289 4.22 -1.77 -6.90
N GLU A 290 2.89 -1.85 -6.86
CA GLU A 290 2.26 -3.00 -7.50
C GLU A 290 2.69 -2.96 -8.97
N THR A 291 3.66 -3.82 -9.31
CA THR A 291 3.95 -4.20 -10.69
C THR A 291 2.84 -5.12 -11.17
N GLU A 292 1.64 -4.61 -11.42
CA GLU A 292 0.66 -5.30 -12.25
C GLU A 292 0.18 -4.36 -13.39
N ASP A 293 0.46 -4.82 -14.60
CA ASP A 293 -0.04 -4.40 -15.91
C ASP A 293 -0.30 -2.90 -16.17
N PHE A 294 0.77 -2.19 -16.55
CA PHE A 294 0.67 -1.07 -17.49
C PHE A 294 0.35 -1.55 -18.92
N ASP A 295 -0.52 -2.55 -19.07
CA ASP A 295 -1.10 -2.98 -20.35
C ASP A 295 -2.43 -2.26 -20.65
N ALA A 296 -2.86 -1.33 -19.79
CA ALA A 296 -3.89 -0.34 -20.10
C ALA A 296 -3.35 0.71 -21.09
N ARG A 297 -3.21 0.27 -22.33
CA ARG A 297 -3.19 1.08 -23.54
C ARG A 297 -4.23 2.20 -23.42
N SER A 298 -3.79 3.45 -23.54
CA SER A 298 -4.67 4.52 -24.03
C SER A 298 -5.27 4.09 -25.37
N ARG A 299 -6.53 3.63 -25.35
CA ARG A 299 -7.30 3.19 -26.52
C ARG A 299 -7.80 4.38 -27.36
N THR A 300 -6.89 5.23 -27.82
CA THR A 300 -7.17 6.19 -28.91
C THR A 300 -6.30 5.99 -30.16
N SER A 301 -5.52 4.92 -30.23
CA SER A 301 -4.93 4.48 -31.50
C SER A 301 -5.25 3.02 -31.79
N ILE A 302 -5.82 2.82 -32.98
CA ILE A 302 -6.08 1.58 -33.71
C ILE A 302 -5.21 0.40 -33.27
N GLN A 303 -5.88 -0.73 -33.06
CA GLN A 303 -5.27 -2.06 -32.92
C GLN A 303 -4.24 -2.32 -34.03
N THR A 304 -3.00 -2.60 -33.63
CA THR A 304 -2.15 -3.52 -34.40
C THR A 304 -1.58 -4.53 -33.41
N GLU A 305 -2.19 -5.71 -33.39
CA GLU A 305 -1.49 -6.95 -33.12
C GLU A 305 -0.34 -7.04 -34.11
N ASP A 306 0.90 -6.92 -33.62
CA ASP A 306 2.07 -7.64 -34.13
C ASP A 306 3.34 -7.15 -33.42
N ASP A 307 4.24 -8.10 -33.21
CA ASP A 307 5.69 -7.89 -33.21
C ASP A 307 6.10 -7.12 -34.48
N GLN A 308 5.88 -5.80 -34.51
CA GLN A 308 6.52 -4.95 -35.50
C GLN A 308 7.97 -4.75 -35.10
N LEU A 309 8.74 -5.81 -35.36
CA LEU A 309 10.05 -5.75 -35.97
C LEU A 309 10.18 -4.47 -36.81
N ILE A 310 10.79 -3.44 -36.23
CA ILE A 310 11.22 -2.29 -37.01
C ILE A 310 12.25 -2.86 -38.01
N ALA A 311 11.84 -3.00 -39.26
CA ALA A 311 12.63 -3.55 -40.38
C ALA A 311 13.06 -5.04 -40.27
N GLY A 312 12.35 -5.91 -39.54
CA GLY A 312 12.69 -7.34 -39.48
C GLY A 312 13.93 -7.67 -38.63
N GLN A 313 14.48 -6.72 -37.88
CA GLN A 313 15.74 -6.87 -37.14
C GLN A 313 15.54 -6.77 -35.62
N SER A 314 16.30 -7.57 -34.86
CA SER A 314 16.29 -7.53 -33.39
C SER A 314 16.76 -6.18 -32.85
N ALA A 315 16.30 -5.75 -31.67
CA ALA A 315 16.71 -4.47 -31.06
C ALA A 315 18.24 -4.32 -30.94
N ARG A 316 18.96 -5.41 -30.62
CA ARG A 316 20.43 -5.44 -30.61
C ARG A 316 21.04 -5.12 -31.98
N ALA A 317 20.44 -5.61 -33.06
CA ALA A 317 20.93 -5.35 -34.43
C ALA A 317 20.74 -3.88 -34.82
N ILE A 318 19.68 -3.24 -34.33
CA ILE A 318 19.47 -1.79 -34.46
C ILE A 318 20.56 -1.02 -33.70
N MET A 319 20.88 -1.42 -32.45
CA MET A 319 21.99 -0.83 -31.68
C MET A 319 23.36 -0.98 -32.39
N ALA A 320 23.58 -2.08 -33.12
CA ALA A 320 24.79 -2.29 -33.91
C ALA A 320 24.89 -1.37 -35.13
N GLN A 321 23.76 -0.83 -35.60
CA GLN A 321 23.66 0.01 -36.79
C GLN A 321 23.56 1.52 -36.45
N LEU A 322 23.65 1.89 -35.17
CA LEU A 322 23.63 3.30 -34.76
C LEU A 322 24.68 4.15 -35.50
N PRO A 323 24.38 5.45 -35.75
CA PRO A 323 25.33 6.40 -36.30
C PRO A 323 26.65 6.45 -35.51
N GLN A 324 27.75 6.73 -36.21
CA GLN A 324 29.09 6.70 -35.63
C GLN A 324 29.26 7.69 -34.45
N GLU A 325 28.59 8.85 -34.48
CA GLU A 325 28.58 9.81 -33.37
C GLU A 325 27.95 9.23 -32.10
N GLN A 326 26.84 8.49 -32.22
CA GLN A 326 26.17 7.85 -31.07
C GLN A 326 26.98 6.66 -30.55
N LYS A 327 27.58 5.87 -31.45
CA LYS A 327 28.51 4.78 -31.08
C LYS A 327 29.72 5.28 -30.30
N ALA A 328 30.27 6.44 -30.66
CA ALA A 328 31.40 7.03 -29.94
C ALA A 328 31.03 7.38 -28.48
N LYS A 329 29.85 7.97 -28.27
CA LYS A 329 29.34 8.28 -26.92
C LYS A 329 29.10 7.02 -26.08
N ILE A 330 28.49 5.99 -26.68
CA ILE A 330 28.29 4.71 -26.01
C ILE A 330 29.65 4.09 -25.65
N ALA A 331 30.63 4.14 -26.56
CA ALA A 331 31.97 3.60 -26.29
C ALA A 331 32.68 4.32 -25.13
N GLU A 332 32.52 5.64 -25.01
CA GLU A 332 33.06 6.41 -23.89
C GLU A 332 32.42 6.01 -22.55
N GLN A 333 31.09 5.90 -22.49
CA GLN A 333 30.38 5.47 -21.28
C GLN A 333 30.71 4.01 -20.91
N VAL A 334 30.82 3.13 -21.90
CA VAL A 334 31.27 1.74 -21.69
C VAL A 334 32.69 1.70 -21.14
N ALA A 335 33.60 2.56 -21.60
CA ALA A 335 34.97 2.62 -21.09
C ALA A 335 35.00 3.04 -19.62
N SER A 336 34.20 4.05 -19.24
CA SER A 336 34.04 4.45 -17.84
C SER A 336 33.45 3.31 -16.98
N PHE A 337 32.47 2.58 -17.50
CA PHE A 337 31.92 1.40 -16.82
C PHE A 337 32.99 0.29 -16.63
N GLN A 338 33.84 0.05 -17.64
CA GLN A 338 34.91 -0.94 -17.54
C GLN A 338 35.96 -0.58 -16.49
N GLU A 339 36.20 0.70 -16.23
CA GLU A 339 37.06 1.14 -15.13
C GLU A 339 36.49 0.73 -13.77
N GLU A 340 35.21 1.01 -13.51
CA GLU A 340 34.53 0.61 -12.26
C GLU A 340 34.43 -0.91 -12.14
N LYS A 341 34.16 -1.61 -13.24
CA LYS A 341 34.16 -3.08 -13.28
C LYS A 341 35.53 -3.66 -12.90
N SER A 342 36.61 -3.04 -13.36
CA SER A 342 37.97 -3.49 -13.04
C SER A 342 38.29 -3.30 -11.55
N LYS A 343 37.76 -2.26 -10.92
CA LYS A 343 37.85 -2.05 -9.46
C LYS A 343 37.10 -3.15 -8.70
N LEU A 344 35.91 -3.52 -9.16
CA LEU A 344 35.13 -4.62 -8.58
C LEU A 344 35.87 -5.96 -8.70
N ASP A 345 36.38 -6.32 -9.89
CA ASP A 345 37.17 -7.54 -10.10
C ASP A 345 38.37 -7.65 -9.16
N ALA A 346 39.12 -6.55 -9.01
CA ALA A 346 40.28 -6.47 -8.14
C ALA A 346 39.90 -6.66 -6.66
N GLU A 347 38.69 -6.25 -6.25
CA GLU A 347 38.20 -6.45 -4.90
C GLU A 347 37.68 -7.88 -4.68
N VAL A 348 36.77 -8.38 -5.55
CA VAL A 348 36.17 -9.71 -5.38
C VAL A 348 37.17 -10.85 -5.52
N SER A 349 38.29 -10.64 -6.22
CA SER A 349 39.37 -11.64 -6.35
C SER A 349 40.16 -11.88 -5.07
N LYS A 350 40.04 -11.00 -4.07
CA LYS A 350 40.66 -11.17 -2.75
C LYS A 350 39.89 -12.15 -1.85
N TRP A 351 38.65 -12.48 -2.22
CA TRP A 351 37.73 -13.24 -1.40
C TRP A 351 37.42 -14.60 -2.02
N ASP A 352 37.35 -15.63 -1.18
CA ASP A 352 36.82 -16.95 -1.55
C ASP A 352 35.30 -16.89 -1.64
N ASP A 353 34.74 -17.44 -2.72
CA ASP A 353 33.30 -17.52 -2.95
C ASP A 353 32.65 -18.78 -2.36
N SER A 354 33.44 -19.69 -1.80
CA SER A 354 32.96 -20.90 -1.11
C SER A 354 32.25 -20.54 0.21
N GLY A 355 30.94 -20.28 0.12
CA GLY A 355 30.10 -19.94 1.27
C GLY A 355 29.96 -18.44 1.56
N ASN A 356 30.33 -17.58 0.61
CA ASN A 356 30.12 -16.13 0.70
C ASN A 356 29.16 -15.64 -0.38
N ASP A 357 27.87 -15.63 -0.04
CA ASP A 357 26.80 -15.25 -0.96
C ASP A 357 26.91 -13.79 -1.45
N ILE A 358 27.54 -12.89 -0.68
CA ILE A 358 27.76 -11.49 -1.12
C ILE A 358 28.69 -11.44 -2.34
N ILE A 359 29.77 -12.22 -2.31
CA ILE A 359 30.72 -12.27 -3.42
C ILE A 359 30.10 -12.95 -4.64
N VAL A 360 29.32 -14.01 -4.43
CA VAL A 360 28.57 -14.69 -5.51
C VAL A 360 27.58 -13.74 -6.16
N LEU A 361 26.79 -13.00 -5.38
CA LEU A 361 25.82 -12.02 -5.88
C LEU A 361 26.50 -10.85 -6.60
N ALA A 362 27.63 -10.36 -6.08
CA ALA A 362 28.40 -9.30 -6.74
C ALA A 362 28.91 -9.73 -8.12
N LYS A 363 29.45 -10.95 -8.23
CA LYS A 363 29.87 -11.54 -9.52
C LYS A 363 28.67 -11.73 -10.47
N GLN A 364 27.53 -12.21 -9.96
CA GLN A 364 26.30 -12.39 -10.74
C GLN A 364 25.77 -11.06 -11.29
N MET A 365 25.65 -10.02 -10.45
CA MET A 365 25.19 -8.69 -10.85
C MET A 365 26.15 -8.08 -11.88
N CYS A 366 27.46 -8.21 -11.67
CA CYS A 366 28.48 -7.75 -12.62
C CYS A 366 28.33 -8.42 -14.00
N MET A 367 28.09 -9.72 -14.04
CA MET A 367 27.89 -10.45 -15.29
C MET A 367 26.67 -9.92 -16.06
N ILE A 368 25.53 -9.74 -15.40
CA ILE A 368 24.31 -9.26 -16.05
C ILE A 368 24.46 -7.80 -16.50
N MET A 369 25.10 -6.94 -15.69
CA MET A 369 25.38 -5.55 -16.06
C MET A 369 26.29 -5.48 -17.30
N MET A 370 27.25 -6.40 -17.44
CA MET A 370 28.06 -6.51 -18.66
C MET A 370 27.21 -6.90 -19.89
N GLU A 371 26.29 -7.86 -19.76
CA GLU A 371 25.40 -8.25 -20.86
C GLU A 371 24.52 -7.09 -21.33
N MET A 372 23.98 -6.31 -20.38
CA MET A 372 23.19 -5.11 -20.68
C MET A 372 24.05 -4.00 -21.32
N THR A 373 25.30 -3.84 -20.88
CA THR A 373 26.24 -2.88 -21.47
C THR A 373 26.69 -3.30 -22.87
N ASP A 374 26.86 -4.59 -23.12
CA ASP A 374 27.18 -5.10 -24.45
C ASP A 374 26.00 -4.98 -25.42
N PHE A 375 24.77 -5.10 -24.92
CA PHE A 375 23.56 -4.85 -25.71
C PHE A 375 23.54 -3.44 -26.30
N THR A 376 23.94 -2.41 -25.54
CA THR A 376 23.99 -1.02 -26.04
C THR A 376 25.04 -0.83 -27.14
N ARG A 377 26.05 -1.71 -27.20
CA ARG A 377 27.07 -1.73 -28.27
C ARG A 377 26.62 -2.54 -29.48
N GLY A 378 25.42 -3.11 -29.45
CA GLY A 378 24.92 -4.04 -30.46
C GLY A 378 25.60 -5.41 -30.44
N LYS A 379 26.18 -5.79 -29.29
CA LYS A 379 26.85 -7.08 -29.05
C LYS A 379 26.21 -7.79 -27.86
N GLY A 380 26.80 -8.90 -27.40
CA GLY A 380 26.31 -9.62 -26.22
C GLY A 380 25.10 -10.52 -26.49
N PRO A 381 24.61 -11.23 -25.46
CA PRO A 381 23.63 -12.31 -25.61
C PRO A 381 22.18 -11.82 -25.73
N LEU A 382 21.86 -10.64 -25.19
CA LEU A 382 20.50 -10.07 -25.20
C LEU A 382 20.10 -9.64 -26.61
N LYS A 383 18.94 -10.05 -27.12
CA LYS A 383 18.53 -9.79 -28.51
C LYS A 383 17.52 -8.65 -28.60
N ASN A 384 16.54 -8.64 -27.69
CA ASN A 384 15.38 -7.74 -27.73
C ASN A 384 15.23 -6.96 -26.43
N THR A 385 14.41 -5.91 -26.45
CA THR A 385 14.09 -5.10 -25.26
C THR A 385 13.50 -5.95 -24.13
N SER A 386 12.74 -7.00 -24.44
CA SER A 386 12.25 -7.99 -23.46
C SER A 386 13.39 -8.63 -22.65
N ASP A 387 14.51 -8.94 -23.30
CA ASP A 387 15.67 -9.57 -22.67
C ASP A 387 16.39 -8.58 -21.75
N VAL A 388 16.44 -7.30 -22.15
CA VAL A 388 17.01 -6.20 -21.34
C VAL A 388 16.17 -5.91 -20.11
N ILE A 389 14.84 -5.94 -20.24
CA ILE A 389 13.91 -5.83 -19.11
C ILE A 389 14.09 -7.01 -18.15
N SER A 390 14.23 -8.23 -18.67
CA SER A 390 14.50 -9.43 -17.86
C SER A 390 15.85 -9.34 -17.13
N ALA A 391 16.90 -8.86 -17.80
CA ALA A 391 18.21 -8.65 -17.21
C ALA A 391 18.17 -7.62 -16.07
N ALA A 392 17.47 -6.50 -16.26
CA ALA A 392 17.28 -5.49 -15.22
C ALA A 392 16.55 -6.05 -13.99
N LYS A 393 15.49 -6.85 -14.21
CA LYS A 393 14.77 -7.54 -13.12
C LYS A 393 15.68 -8.50 -12.34
N LYS A 394 16.52 -9.28 -13.03
CA LYS A 394 17.48 -10.20 -12.38
C LYS A 394 18.53 -9.46 -11.54
N ILE A 395 18.99 -8.28 -11.99
CA ILE A 395 19.91 -7.44 -11.20
C ILE A 395 19.19 -6.91 -9.95
N ALA A 396 17.95 -6.44 -10.09
CA ALA A 396 17.16 -5.97 -8.95
C ALA A 396 16.92 -7.07 -7.91
N GLU A 397 16.60 -8.29 -8.36
CA GLU A 397 16.45 -9.44 -7.46
C GLU A 397 17.75 -9.78 -6.73
N ALA A 398 18.88 -9.82 -7.45
CA ALA A 398 20.20 -10.06 -6.84
C ALA A 398 20.62 -8.92 -5.89
N GLY A 399 20.29 -7.67 -6.23
CA GLY A 399 20.52 -6.49 -5.40
C GLY A 399 19.74 -6.55 -4.08
N SER A 400 18.46 -6.96 -4.13
CA SER A 400 17.65 -7.14 -2.92
C SER A 400 18.17 -8.28 -2.04
N ARG A 401 18.66 -9.39 -2.64
CA ARG A 401 19.34 -10.45 -1.87
C ARG A 401 20.64 -9.94 -1.21
N MET A 402 21.41 -9.09 -1.89
CA MET A 402 22.62 -8.49 -1.35
C MET A 402 22.31 -7.51 -0.21
N ASP A 403 21.23 -6.74 -0.31
CA ASP A 403 20.74 -5.85 0.76
C ASP A 403 20.40 -6.64 2.03
N LYS A 404 19.68 -7.76 1.92
CA LYS A 404 19.35 -8.65 3.06
C LYS A 404 20.61 -9.13 3.80
N LEU A 405 21.60 -9.62 3.06
CA LEU A 405 22.87 -10.07 3.65
C LEU A 405 23.64 -8.91 4.27
N GLY A 406 23.72 -7.78 3.58
CA GLY A 406 24.41 -6.58 4.05
C GLY A 406 23.81 -6.01 5.34
N ARG A 407 22.49 -5.96 5.47
CA ARG A 407 21.80 -5.51 6.70
C ARG A 407 22.03 -6.46 7.87
N THR A 408 21.98 -7.77 7.61
CA THR A 408 22.29 -8.77 8.63
C THR A 408 23.71 -8.57 9.18
N ILE A 409 24.69 -8.30 8.31
CA ILE A 409 26.06 -7.98 8.72
C ILE A 409 26.13 -6.65 9.47
N ALA A 410 25.39 -5.64 9.01
CA ALA A 410 25.33 -4.31 9.64
C ALA A 410 24.80 -4.38 11.08
N ASP A 411 23.91 -5.32 11.41
CA ASP A 411 23.39 -5.51 12.77
C ASP A 411 24.40 -6.15 13.72
N HIS A 412 25.36 -6.91 13.18
CA HIS A 412 26.48 -7.45 13.94
C HIS A 412 27.68 -6.48 14.01
N CYS A 413 27.59 -5.31 13.37
CA CYS A 413 28.66 -4.32 13.37
C CYS A 413 28.63 -3.47 14.65
N PRO A 414 29.68 -3.53 15.50
CA PRO A 414 29.73 -2.74 16.74
C PRO A 414 30.11 -1.28 16.50
N ASP A 415 30.71 -0.95 15.35
CA ASP A 415 31.07 0.42 14.99
C ASP A 415 29.92 1.10 14.24
N SER A 416 29.38 2.14 14.86
CA SER A 416 28.25 2.89 14.31
C SER A 416 28.61 3.60 13.00
N ALA A 417 29.85 4.07 12.82
CA ALA A 417 30.26 4.77 11.60
C ALA A 417 30.31 3.80 10.41
N CYS A 418 31.02 2.68 10.55
CA CYS A 418 31.06 1.61 9.55
C CYS A 418 29.67 1.05 9.20
N LYS A 419 28.79 0.89 10.22
CA LYS A 419 27.40 0.49 10.00
C LYS A 419 26.65 1.46 9.09
N GLN A 420 26.77 2.77 9.35
CA GLN A 420 26.09 3.79 8.55
C GLN A 420 26.61 3.84 7.11
N ASP A 421 27.93 3.73 6.91
CA ASP A 421 28.53 3.69 5.57
C ASP A 421 28.03 2.49 4.76
N LEU A 422 27.99 1.29 5.37
CA LEU A 422 27.48 0.08 4.73
C LEU A 422 26.02 0.26 4.31
N LEU A 423 25.15 0.75 5.21
CA LEU A 423 23.74 0.99 4.91
C LEU A 423 23.54 2.04 3.82
N ALA A 424 24.40 3.07 3.76
CA ALA A 424 24.35 4.07 2.70
C ALA A 424 24.71 3.47 1.33
N TYR A 425 25.69 2.57 1.24
CA TYR A 425 26.01 1.88 -0.01
C TYR A 425 24.89 0.92 -0.44
N LEU A 426 24.24 0.23 0.48
CA LEU A 426 23.07 -0.60 0.17
C LEU A 426 21.91 0.24 -0.40
N GLN A 427 21.64 1.41 0.17
CA GLN A 427 20.66 2.35 -0.40
C GLN A 427 21.02 2.82 -1.82
N ARG A 428 22.32 3.01 -2.10
CA ARG A 428 22.79 3.34 -3.46
C ARG A 428 22.58 2.19 -4.43
N ILE A 429 22.81 0.94 -4.01
CA ILE A 429 22.54 -0.25 -4.82
C ILE A 429 21.05 -0.30 -5.18
N ALA A 430 20.16 -0.14 -4.19
CA ALA A 430 18.71 -0.12 -4.42
C ALA A 430 18.31 0.98 -5.43
N LEU A 431 18.83 2.20 -5.26
CA LEU A 431 18.60 3.31 -6.19
C LEU A 431 19.02 2.97 -7.62
N TYR A 432 20.24 2.45 -7.82
CA TYR A 432 20.75 2.16 -9.16
C TYR A 432 20.06 0.95 -9.80
N CYS A 433 19.66 -0.06 -9.03
CA CYS A 433 18.81 -1.16 -9.51
C CYS A 433 17.46 -0.63 -10.02
N HIS A 434 16.85 0.31 -9.30
CA HIS A 434 15.60 0.94 -9.72
C HIS A 434 15.77 1.77 -11.00
N GLN A 435 16.83 2.60 -11.07
CA GLN A 435 17.14 3.37 -12.27
C GLN A 435 17.35 2.46 -13.49
N LEU A 436 18.05 1.34 -13.32
CA LEU A 436 18.30 0.38 -14.39
C LEU A 436 17.00 -0.28 -14.89
N ASN A 437 16.06 -0.56 -13.98
CA ASN A 437 14.71 -1.04 -14.32
C ASN A 437 13.87 -0.01 -15.08
N ILE A 438 14.00 1.28 -14.78
CA ILE A 438 13.34 2.34 -15.55
C ILE A 438 13.97 2.40 -16.95
N CYS A 439 15.31 2.48 -17.02
CA CYS A 439 16.04 2.59 -18.28
C CYS A 439 15.78 1.41 -19.23
N SER A 440 15.55 0.20 -18.72
CA SER A 440 15.24 -0.97 -19.56
C SER A 440 13.83 -0.91 -20.18
N LYS A 441 12.91 -0.16 -19.57
CA LYS A 441 11.51 0.01 -20.05
C LYS A 441 11.36 1.18 -21.03
N VAL A 442 12.28 2.14 -21.02
CA VAL A 442 12.28 3.25 -21.98
C VAL A 442 12.65 2.70 -23.36
N LYS A 443 11.70 2.75 -24.30
CA LYS A 443 11.96 2.33 -25.68
C LYS A 443 12.81 3.39 -26.40
N ALA A 444 13.86 2.96 -27.07
CA ALA A 444 14.52 3.78 -28.08
C ALA A 444 13.55 3.98 -29.26
N GLU A 445 13.07 5.20 -29.48
CA GLU A 445 12.28 5.51 -30.67
C GLU A 445 13.22 5.62 -31.87
N VAL A 446 13.10 4.69 -32.81
CA VAL A 446 13.90 4.64 -34.03
C VAL A 446 13.01 5.08 -35.19
N GLN A 447 13.18 6.33 -35.64
CA GLN A 447 12.50 6.87 -36.83
C GLN A 447 13.37 6.63 -38.07
N ASN A 448 12.77 6.08 -39.13
CA ASN A 448 13.47 5.84 -40.39
C ASN A 448 13.07 6.94 -41.39
N LEU A 449 13.91 7.96 -41.55
CA LEU A 449 13.68 9.09 -42.45
C LEU A 449 14.60 8.94 -43.66
N GLY A 450 14.05 8.46 -44.79
CA GLY A 450 14.76 8.45 -46.07
C GLY A 450 15.91 7.43 -46.19
N GLY A 451 15.91 6.35 -45.41
CA GLY A 451 16.96 5.31 -45.42
C GLY A 451 18.05 5.50 -44.36
N GLU A 452 17.92 6.53 -43.53
CA GLU A 452 18.79 6.78 -42.38
C GLU A 452 18.02 6.52 -41.07
N LEU A 453 18.54 5.63 -40.23
CA LEU A 453 17.97 5.30 -38.92
C LEU A 453 18.29 6.43 -37.93
N VAL A 454 17.27 7.19 -37.54
CA VAL A 454 17.35 8.25 -36.53
C VAL A 454 16.82 7.71 -35.22
N VAL A 455 17.67 7.55 -34.20
CA VAL A 455 17.23 7.16 -32.85
C VAL A 455 17.10 8.41 -31.99
N SER A 456 15.89 8.71 -31.54
CA SER A 456 15.62 9.77 -30.54
C SER A 456 15.52 9.17 -29.15
N GLY A 457 16.36 9.63 -28.22
CA GLY A 457 16.26 9.29 -26.79
C GLY A 457 17.50 8.63 -26.14
N VAL A 458 18.70 8.75 -26.72
CA VAL A 458 19.96 8.40 -26.02
C VAL A 458 20.65 9.65 -25.50
#